data_AF-A0A662S0Y1-F1
#
_entry.id   AF-A0A662S0Y1-F1
#
_cell.length_a   1.000
_cell.length_b   1.000
_cell.length_c   1.000
_cell.angle_alpha   90.00
_cell.angle_beta   90.00
_cell.angle_gamma   90.00
#
_symmetry.space_group_name_H-M   'P 1'
#
loop_
_entity.id
_entity.type
_entity.pdbx_description
1 polymer ?
#
loop_
_entity_poly.entity_id
_entity_poly.type
_entity_poly.pdbx_seq_one_letter_code
_entity_poly.pdbx_strand_id
1 'polypeptide(L)'
;MPEIEEIGPRRVERVGAHSHVRGLGLDENMKALPVGDGLVGQLRAREAAGLVVQMAREGKLSGKAVLLAGPPGTGKTAIALGIARELGEDVPFIQMSGSEIYSAERKKTEVLMEAMRKAIGVRLKDVRRVYEGEVTSLDVKMGSSPFNPFVKVPQSAVISLKTDEEEKTLKVGPNVAQQLVEMGVEEGDVIMIDAESGRVSKIGRAEGRGGYDVDAVRTVSRPTGPVLKEREFVYTMT
;
A
#
# COMPACT_ATOMS: atom_id res chain seq x y z
N MET A 1 7.71 26.68 -33.44
CA MET A 1 8.66 25.83 -32.70
C MET A 1 7.85 25.10 -31.64
N PRO A 2 7.77 23.76 -31.65
CA PRO A 2 7.06 23.08 -30.56
C PRO A 2 7.89 23.21 -29.29
N GLU A 3 7.38 23.96 -28.32
CA GLU A 3 7.89 23.99 -26.95
C GLU A 3 7.56 22.65 -26.31
N ILE A 4 8.56 21.78 -26.21
CA ILE A 4 8.45 20.52 -25.47
C ILE A 4 8.89 20.83 -24.04
N GLU A 5 7.96 20.76 -23.09
CA GLU A 5 8.21 20.93 -21.66
C GLU A 5 8.28 19.56 -20.97
N GLU A 6 9.34 19.33 -20.20
CA GLU A 6 9.53 18.12 -19.43
C GLU A 6 8.63 18.15 -18.17
N ILE A 7 7.51 17.42 -18.21
CA ILE A 7 6.64 17.24 -17.05
C ILE A 7 7.07 15.95 -16.33
N GLY A 8 7.94 16.08 -15.32
CA GLY A 8 8.18 14.99 -14.37
C GLY A 8 6.89 14.57 -13.67
N PRO A 9 6.81 13.37 -13.05
CA PRO A 9 5.59 12.86 -12.45
C PRO A 9 5.08 13.83 -11.38
N ARG A 10 4.11 14.68 -11.72
CA ARG A 10 3.38 15.51 -10.77
C ARG A 10 2.58 14.57 -9.88
N ARG A 11 3.14 14.18 -8.73
CA ARG A 11 2.32 13.74 -7.60
C ARG A 11 1.33 14.88 -7.35
N VAL A 12 0.05 14.58 -7.48
CA VAL A 12 -1.02 15.54 -7.14
C VAL A 12 -1.10 15.62 -5.62
N GLU A 13 -0.09 16.20 -4.99
CA GLU A 13 -0.16 16.60 -3.58
C GLU A 13 -0.93 17.91 -3.52
N ARG A 14 -2.23 17.81 -3.23
CA ARG A 14 -3.02 19.01 -2.96
C ARG A 14 -2.55 19.60 -1.63
N VAL A 15 -2.03 20.82 -1.67
CA VAL A 15 -1.64 21.56 -0.47
C VAL A 15 -2.91 21.97 0.27
N GLY A 16 -3.12 21.39 1.46
CA GLY A 16 -4.18 21.74 2.39
C GLY A 16 -3.64 22.51 3.60
N ALA A 17 -4.55 23.02 4.43
CA ALA A 17 -4.21 23.86 5.58
C ALA A 17 -3.24 23.20 6.59
N HIS A 18 -3.15 21.87 6.61
CA HIS A 18 -2.27 21.12 7.53
C HIS A 18 -1.32 20.16 6.81
N SER A 19 -1.12 20.27 5.48
CA SER A 19 -0.19 19.41 4.72
C SER A 19 1.27 19.58 5.14
N HIS A 20 1.61 20.68 5.83
CA HIS A 20 2.95 20.94 6.35
C HIS A 20 3.27 20.14 7.62
N VAL A 21 2.26 19.60 8.32
CA VAL A 21 2.45 18.87 9.58
C VAL A 21 2.91 17.44 9.28
N ARG A 22 4.13 17.10 9.72
CA ARG A 22 4.78 15.81 9.49
C ARG A 22 4.90 14.94 10.74
N GLY A 23 4.64 15.50 11.93
CA GLY A 23 4.84 14.84 13.22
C GLY A 23 4.68 15.83 14.37
N LEU A 24 5.08 15.41 15.58
CA LEU A 24 5.05 16.27 16.76
C LEU A 24 6.34 17.08 16.97
N GLY A 25 7.44 16.78 16.28
CA GLY A 25 8.72 17.50 16.42
C GLY A 25 9.31 17.44 17.82
N LEU A 26 9.27 16.25 18.43
CA LEU A 26 9.87 15.98 19.74
C LEU A 26 11.29 15.45 19.56
N ASP A 27 12.16 15.75 20.52
CA ASP A 27 13.49 15.13 20.61
C ASP A 27 13.43 13.73 21.24
N GLU A 28 14.58 13.07 21.35
CA GLU A 28 14.73 11.73 21.97
C GLU A 28 14.28 11.69 23.44
N ASN A 29 14.22 12.84 24.12
CA ASN A 29 13.80 12.97 25.51
C ASN A 29 12.33 13.40 25.64
N MET A 30 11.54 13.31 24.56
CA MET A 30 10.13 13.73 24.50
C MET A 30 9.91 15.23 24.74
N LYS A 31 10.94 16.07 24.55
CA LYS A 31 10.80 17.52 24.64
C LYS A 31 10.52 18.13 23.28
N ALA A 32 9.62 19.11 23.24
CA ALA A 32 9.26 19.77 22.00
C ALA A 32 10.35 20.74 21.54
N LEU A 33 10.82 20.57 20.30
CA LEU A 33 11.69 21.56 19.66
C LEU A 33 10.90 22.84 19.38
N PRO A 34 11.50 24.05 19.50
CA PRO A 34 10.83 25.31 19.17
C PRO A 34 10.17 25.32 17.78
N VAL A 35 10.82 24.68 16.81
CA VAL A 35 10.33 24.40 15.47
C VAL A 35 10.67 22.94 15.15
N GLY A 36 9.67 22.12 14.79
CA GLY A 36 9.90 20.71 14.45
C GLY A 36 8.71 20.09 13.74
N ASP A 37 8.97 19.27 12.72
CA ASP A 37 7.98 18.54 11.90
C ASP A 37 6.78 19.37 11.42
N GLY A 38 7.05 20.63 11.08
CA GLY A 38 6.05 21.58 10.59
C GLY A 38 5.26 22.31 11.69
N LEU A 39 5.44 21.94 12.97
CA LEU A 39 4.85 22.66 14.10
C LEU A 39 5.84 23.69 14.66
N VAL A 40 5.29 24.82 15.12
CA VAL A 40 6.04 25.93 15.73
C VAL A 40 5.42 26.27 17.08
N GLY A 41 6.24 26.35 18.13
CA GLY A 41 5.77 26.64 19.48
C GLY A 41 4.89 25.52 20.05
N GLN A 42 3.91 25.90 20.88
CA GLN A 42 3.02 24.98 21.62
C GLN A 42 3.73 23.82 22.31
N LEU A 43 4.88 24.13 22.93
CA LEU A 43 5.82 23.16 23.50
C LEU A 43 5.12 22.21 24.47
N ARG A 44 4.45 22.75 25.49
CA ARG A 44 3.73 21.95 26.50
C ARG A 44 2.64 21.06 25.90
N ALA A 45 1.92 21.55 24.89
CA ALA A 45 0.85 20.78 24.27
C ALA A 45 1.39 19.65 23.38
N ARG A 46 2.53 19.89 22.71
CA ARG A 46 3.25 18.87 21.91
C ARG A 46 3.91 17.82 22.78
N GLU A 47 4.51 18.21 23.91
CA GLU A 47 5.05 17.28 24.91
C GLU A 47 3.94 16.39 25.49
N ALA A 48 2.80 16.98 25.86
CA ALA A 48 1.64 16.22 26.31
C ALA A 48 1.07 15.30 25.23
N ALA A 49 1.04 15.75 23.97
CA ALA A 49 0.66 14.92 22.83
C ALA A 49 1.63 13.76 22.61
N GLY A 50 2.93 13.96 22.87
CA GLY A 50 3.93 12.89 22.87
C GLY A 50 3.61 11.79 23.87
N LEU A 51 3.19 12.15 25.09
CA LEU A 51 2.73 11.17 26.08
C LEU A 51 1.52 10.37 25.59
N VAL A 52 0.58 11.01 24.88
CA VAL A 52 -0.56 10.30 24.27
C VAL A 52 -0.10 9.29 23.22
N VAL A 53 0.86 9.66 22.36
CA VAL A 53 1.47 8.74 21.38
C VAL A 53 2.14 7.57 22.07
N GLN A 54 2.91 7.83 23.14
CA GLN A 54 3.55 6.76 23.91
C GLN A 54 2.51 5.82 24.53
N MET A 55 1.46 6.36 25.15
CA MET A 55 0.35 5.57 25.70
C MET A 55 -0.35 4.72 24.64
N ALA A 56 -0.51 5.25 23.42
CA ALA A 56 -1.09 4.51 22.31
C ALA A 56 -0.18 3.36 21.84
N ARG A 57 1.13 3.62 21.68
CA ARG A 57 2.14 2.59 21.31
C ARG A 57 2.24 1.49 22.36
N GLU A 58 2.09 1.83 23.64
CA GLU A 58 2.07 0.87 24.76
C GLU A 58 0.71 0.16 24.95
N GLY A 59 -0.31 0.48 24.14
CA GLY A 59 -1.65 -0.11 24.25
C GLY A 59 -2.46 0.37 25.47
N LYS A 60 -2.00 1.41 26.17
CA LYS A 60 -2.62 1.95 27.41
C LYS A 60 -3.70 3.01 27.17
N LEU A 61 -3.95 3.37 25.91
CA LEU A 61 -4.95 4.37 25.55
C LEU A 61 -6.39 3.81 25.44
N SER A 62 -6.58 2.49 25.54
CA SER A 62 -7.89 1.85 25.38
C SER A 62 -8.95 2.43 26.34
N GLY A 63 -10.10 2.82 25.78
CA GLY A 63 -11.22 3.40 26.52
C GLY A 63 -10.98 4.81 27.07
N LYS A 64 -9.89 5.48 26.70
CA LYS A 64 -9.58 6.85 27.14
C LYS A 64 -9.93 7.86 26.06
N ALA A 65 -10.30 9.07 26.47
CA ALA A 65 -10.53 10.21 25.60
C ALA A 65 -9.54 11.33 25.93
N VAL A 66 -9.05 12.01 24.89
CA VAL A 66 -8.17 13.18 25.01
C VAL A 66 -8.92 14.39 24.49
N LEU A 67 -9.02 15.44 25.31
CA LEU A 67 -9.67 16.70 24.95
C LEU A 67 -8.62 17.79 24.68
N LEU A 68 -8.60 18.30 23.45
CA LEU A 68 -7.79 19.47 23.08
C LEU A 68 -8.64 20.73 23.25
N ALA A 69 -8.40 21.49 24.32
CA ALA A 69 -9.11 22.73 24.63
C ALA A 69 -8.24 23.97 24.36
N GLY A 70 -8.88 25.04 23.89
CA GLY A 70 -8.24 26.34 23.67
C GLY A 70 -8.97 27.21 22.66
N PRO A 71 -8.63 28.50 22.53
CA PRO A 71 -9.23 29.43 21.57
C PRO A 71 -9.16 28.95 20.10
N PRO A 72 -10.04 29.41 19.21
CA PRO A 72 -9.93 29.10 17.77
C PRO A 72 -8.57 29.56 17.22
N GLY A 73 -8.03 28.83 16.23
CA GLY A 73 -6.75 29.16 15.59
C GLY A 73 -5.48 28.77 16.36
N THR A 74 -5.56 28.15 17.54
CA THR A 74 -4.38 27.81 18.37
C THR A 74 -3.71 26.47 18.04
N GLY A 75 -3.99 25.88 16.87
CA GLY A 75 -3.30 24.67 16.41
C GLY A 75 -3.84 23.33 16.93
N LYS A 76 -5.06 23.28 17.51
CA LYS A 76 -5.66 22.03 18.02
C LYS A 76 -5.70 20.90 16.97
N THR A 77 -6.23 21.20 15.78
CA THR A 77 -6.31 20.24 14.67
C THR A 77 -4.92 19.84 14.16
N ALA A 78 -3.97 20.79 14.15
CA ALA A 78 -2.59 20.52 13.75
C ALA A 78 -1.90 19.54 14.72
N ILE A 79 -2.11 19.68 16.02
CA ILE A 79 -1.59 18.74 17.03
C ILE A 79 -2.24 17.36 16.87
N ALA A 80 -3.55 17.29 16.65
CA ALA A 80 -4.24 16.01 16.41
C ALA A 80 -3.67 15.28 15.18
N LEU A 81 -3.39 16.01 14.10
CA LEU A 81 -2.75 15.45 12.91
C LEU A 81 -1.29 15.05 13.20
N GLY A 82 -0.57 15.84 14.00
CA GLY A 82 0.78 15.51 14.46
C GLY A 82 0.82 14.18 15.23
N ILE A 83 -0.15 13.94 16.14
CA ILE A 83 -0.30 12.65 16.85
C ILE A 83 -0.49 11.51 15.85
N ALA A 84 -1.37 11.69 14.86
CA ALA A 84 -1.63 10.67 13.84
C ALA A 84 -0.38 10.33 13.02
N ARG A 85 0.36 11.36 12.59
CA ARG A 85 1.61 11.18 11.83
C ARG A 85 2.69 10.48 12.66
N GLU A 86 2.77 10.80 13.95
CA GLU A 86 3.71 10.17 14.87
C GLU A 86 3.40 8.68 15.12
N LEU A 87 2.11 8.29 15.07
CA LEU A 87 1.72 6.88 15.20
C LEU A 87 2.08 6.03 13.97
N GLY A 88 2.26 6.67 12.82
CA GLY A 88 2.69 6.03 11.56
C GLY A 88 1.59 5.91 10.52
N GLU A 89 1.98 5.72 9.26
CA GLU A 89 1.04 5.67 8.12
C GLU A 89 0.09 4.46 8.17
N ASP A 90 0.50 3.39 8.85
CA ASP A 90 -0.30 2.19 9.05
C ASP A 90 -1.34 2.32 10.18
N VAL A 91 -1.38 3.45 10.89
CA VAL A 91 -2.37 3.67 11.96
C VAL A 91 -3.55 4.46 11.40
N PRO A 92 -4.77 3.90 11.43
CA PRO A 92 -5.94 4.59 10.90
C PRO A 92 -6.21 5.89 11.65
N PHE A 93 -6.41 6.96 10.89
CA PHE A 93 -6.80 8.25 11.43
C PHE A 93 -8.07 8.74 10.72
N ILE A 94 -9.14 8.90 11.50
CA ILE A 94 -10.43 9.40 11.01
C ILE A 94 -10.68 10.77 11.61
N GLN A 95 -10.72 11.79 10.75
CA GLN A 95 -11.21 13.11 11.10
C GLN A 95 -12.71 13.16 10.80
N MET A 96 -13.52 13.43 11.83
CA MET A 96 -14.97 13.57 11.69
C MET A 96 -15.43 14.87 12.36
N SER A 97 -16.24 15.64 11.64
CA SER A 97 -16.94 16.79 12.24
C SER A 97 -18.21 16.32 12.96
N GLY A 98 -18.56 16.97 14.06
CA GLY A 98 -19.81 16.64 14.79
C GLY A 98 -21.07 16.78 13.95
N SER A 99 -21.06 17.66 12.93
CA SER A 99 -22.15 17.82 11.98
C SER A 99 -22.34 16.61 11.06
N GLU A 100 -21.28 15.84 10.78
CA GLU A 100 -21.32 14.66 9.90
C GLU A 100 -22.06 13.47 10.55
N ILE A 101 -22.23 13.50 11.87
CA ILE A 101 -22.97 12.46 12.62
C ILE A 101 -24.47 12.51 12.30
N TYR A 102 -24.99 13.66 11.86
CA TYR A 102 -26.39 13.85 11.54
C TYR A 102 -26.67 13.43 10.10
N SER A 103 -27.47 12.37 9.93
CA SER A 103 -27.87 11.84 8.63
C SER A 103 -29.39 11.66 8.57
N ALA A 104 -29.98 11.86 7.39
CA ALA A 104 -31.39 11.56 7.13
C ALA A 104 -31.63 10.05 6.95
N GLU A 105 -30.62 9.31 6.48
CA GLU A 105 -30.74 7.89 6.11
C GLU A 105 -30.26 6.97 7.23
N ARG A 106 -29.29 7.42 8.03
CA ARG A 106 -28.65 6.61 9.07
C ARG A 106 -28.87 7.20 10.46
N LYS A 107 -29.00 6.32 11.45
CA LYS A 107 -29.07 6.71 12.86
C LYS A 107 -27.73 7.29 13.31
N LYS A 108 -27.77 8.34 14.14
CA LYS A 108 -26.57 8.99 14.71
C LYS A 108 -25.60 8.00 15.37
N THR A 109 -26.14 7.02 16.10
CA THR A 109 -25.34 5.97 16.75
C THR A 109 -24.63 5.07 15.74
N GLU A 110 -25.26 4.76 14.61
CA GLU A 110 -24.66 3.93 13.56
C GLU A 110 -23.49 4.65 12.91
N VAL A 111 -23.64 5.94 12.59
CA VAL A 111 -22.57 6.76 12.01
C VAL A 111 -21.38 6.83 12.96
N LEU A 112 -21.61 7.04 14.26
CA LEU A 112 -20.54 7.06 15.26
C LEU A 112 -19.87 5.69 15.40
N MET A 113 -20.64 4.60 15.46
CA MET A 113 -20.10 3.24 15.57
C MET A 113 -19.32 2.82 14.32
N GLU A 114 -19.73 3.27 13.14
CA GLU A 114 -18.99 3.07 11.89
C GLU A 114 -17.65 3.84 11.91
N ALA A 115 -17.66 5.09 12.38
CA ALA A 115 -16.45 5.88 12.53
C ALA A 115 -15.43 5.24 13.48
N MET A 116 -15.92 4.74 14.62
CA MET A 116 -15.09 4.02 15.60
C MET A 116 -14.52 2.73 15.02
N ARG A 117 -15.29 1.97 14.24
CA ARG A 117 -14.80 0.75 13.56
C ARG A 117 -13.70 1.08 12.56
N LYS A 118 -13.89 2.10 11.71
CA LYS A 118 -12.88 2.56 10.74
C LYS A 118 -11.59 3.07 11.37
N ALA A 119 -11.65 3.54 12.62
CA ALA A 119 -10.48 3.98 13.37
C ALA A 119 -9.71 2.81 14.02
N ILE A 120 -10.20 1.57 13.93
CA ILE A 120 -9.53 0.39 14.46
C ILE A 120 -8.84 -0.34 13.30
N GLY A 121 -7.51 -0.34 13.32
CA GLY A 121 -6.69 -1.04 12.33
C GLY A 121 -6.41 -2.48 12.74
N VAL A 122 -6.62 -3.43 11.81
CA VAL A 122 -6.18 -4.81 11.97
C VAL A 122 -5.02 -5.07 11.04
N ARG A 123 -3.86 -5.40 11.60
CA ARG A 123 -2.66 -5.77 10.84
C ARG A 123 -2.57 -7.29 10.74
N LEU A 124 -2.78 -7.82 9.53
CA LEU A 124 -2.61 -9.22 9.21
C LEU A 124 -1.21 -9.45 8.66
N LYS A 125 -0.49 -10.40 9.26
CA LYS A 125 0.77 -10.93 8.73
C LYS A 125 0.48 -12.31 8.17
N ASP A 126 0.78 -12.47 6.89
CA ASP A 126 0.52 -13.71 6.16
C ASP A 126 1.79 -14.14 5.44
N VAL A 127 2.27 -15.35 5.71
CA VAL A 127 3.48 -15.89 5.09
C VAL A 127 3.03 -16.89 4.03
N ARG A 128 3.35 -16.59 2.77
CA ARG A 128 2.96 -17.45 1.65
C ARG A 128 4.15 -17.90 0.85
N ARG A 129 4.05 -19.12 0.31
CA ARG A 129 5.01 -19.64 -0.65
C ARG A 129 4.69 -19.08 -2.03
N VAL A 130 5.65 -18.43 -2.66
CA VAL A 130 5.49 -17.79 -3.97
C VAL A 130 6.60 -18.24 -4.92
N TYR A 131 6.24 -18.41 -6.18
CA TYR A 131 7.19 -18.49 -7.29
C TYR A 131 7.41 -17.07 -7.82
N GLU A 132 8.61 -16.54 -7.72
CA GLU A 132 8.95 -15.19 -8.20
C GLU A 132 10.17 -15.26 -9.12
N GLY A 133 10.10 -14.61 -10.27
CA GLY A 133 11.22 -14.61 -11.22
C GLY A 133 10.90 -13.84 -12.49
N GLU A 134 11.94 -13.59 -13.29
CA GLU A 134 11.81 -13.12 -14.67
C GLU A 134 11.38 -14.28 -15.57
N VAL A 135 10.39 -14.03 -16.43
CA VAL A 135 9.93 -14.99 -17.44
C VAL A 135 10.98 -15.10 -18.54
N THR A 136 11.64 -16.25 -18.64
CA THR A 136 12.59 -16.54 -19.72
C THR A 136 11.93 -17.21 -20.91
N SER A 137 10.91 -18.03 -20.68
CA SER A 137 10.08 -18.62 -21.72
C SER A 137 8.64 -18.84 -21.25
N LEU A 138 7.69 -18.69 -22.18
CA LEU A 138 6.26 -18.91 -21.93
C LEU A 138 5.62 -19.62 -23.13
N ASP A 139 5.19 -20.86 -22.94
CA ASP A 139 4.42 -21.63 -23.92
C ASP A 139 2.99 -21.88 -23.38
N VAL A 140 1.99 -21.21 -23.95
CA VAL A 140 0.58 -21.36 -23.56
C VAL A 140 -0.14 -22.31 -24.50
N LYS A 141 -0.64 -23.41 -23.95
CA LYS A 141 -1.46 -24.38 -24.69
C LYS A 141 -2.91 -23.94 -24.71
N MET A 142 -3.33 -23.46 -25.86
CA MET A 142 -4.72 -23.10 -26.16
C MET A 142 -5.52 -24.34 -26.56
N GLY A 143 -6.71 -24.51 -26.00
CA GLY A 143 -7.68 -25.53 -26.43
C GLY A 143 -9.05 -24.92 -26.70
N SER A 144 -10.00 -25.72 -27.19
CA SER A 144 -11.37 -25.25 -27.41
C SER A 144 -12.14 -25.13 -26.09
N SER A 145 -12.96 -24.08 -25.98
CA SER A 145 -13.87 -23.92 -24.84
C SER A 145 -14.93 -25.04 -24.83
N PRO A 146 -15.25 -25.62 -23.65
CA PRO A 146 -16.33 -26.60 -23.52
C PRO A 146 -17.71 -26.06 -23.94
N PHE A 147 -17.91 -24.74 -23.88
CA PHE A 147 -19.20 -24.10 -24.14
C PHE A 147 -19.31 -23.49 -25.53
N ASN A 148 -18.18 -23.15 -26.16
CA ASN A 148 -18.14 -22.59 -27.50
C ASN A 148 -16.88 -23.06 -28.25
N PRO A 149 -17.01 -24.02 -29.19
CA PRO A 149 -15.87 -24.57 -29.93
C PRO A 149 -15.06 -23.54 -30.73
N PHE A 150 -15.65 -22.38 -31.04
CA PHE A 150 -14.99 -21.30 -31.78
C PHE A 150 -14.09 -20.42 -30.90
N VAL A 151 -14.22 -20.51 -29.57
CA VAL A 151 -13.41 -19.73 -28.62
C VAL A 151 -12.26 -20.60 -28.12
N LYS A 152 -11.03 -20.14 -28.31
CA LYS A 152 -9.83 -20.76 -27.74
C LYS A 152 -9.60 -20.24 -26.32
N VAL A 153 -9.41 -21.15 -25.38
CA VAL A 153 -9.12 -20.83 -23.98
C VAL A 153 -7.79 -21.47 -23.55
N PRO A 154 -7.02 -20.81 -22.65
CA PRO A 154 -5.79 -21.38 -22.11
C PRO A 154 -6.09 -22.61 -21.24
N GLN A 155 -5.56 -23.78 -21.59
CA GLN A 155 -5.73 -25.01 -20.80
C GLN A 155 -4.55 -25.30 -19.87
N SER A 156 -3.34 -24.93 -20.28
CA SER A 156 -2.14 -25.03 -19.46
C SER A 156 -1.05 -24.14 -20.04
N ALA A 157 -0.05 -23.81 -19.24
CA ALA A 157 1.15 -23.17 -19.76
C ALA A 157 2.41 -23.83 -19.18
N VAL A 158 3.49 -23.82 -19.95
CA VAL A 158 4.83 -24.15 -19.47
C VAL A 158 5.60 -22.84 -19.42
N ILE A 159 6.04 -22.46 -18.23
CA ILE A 159 6.70 -21.18 -17.97
C ILE A 159 8.06 -21.44 -17.31
N SER A 160 9.09 -20.74 -17.78
CA SER A 160 10.40 -20.76 -17.15
C SER A 160 10.64 -19.44 -16.44
N LEU A 161 10.95 -19.53 -15.13
CA LEU A 161 11.23 -18.39 -14.27
C LEU A 161 12.69 -18.40 -13.86
N LYS A 162 13.33 -17.23 -13.93
CA LYS A 162 14.74 -17.06 -13.62
C LYS A 162 14.96 -16.00 -12.55
N THR A 163 15.78 -16.33 -11.57
CA THR A 163 16.35 -15.40 -10.59
C THR A 163 17.85 -15.25 -10.82
N ASP A 164 18.55 -14.59 -9.90
CA ASP A 164 20.02 -14.54 -9.88
C ASP A 164 20.66 -15.91 -9.55
N GLU A 165 20.02 -16.72 -8.71
CA GLU A 165 20.54 -17.99 -8.22
C GLU A 165 20.10 -19.21 -9.03
N GLU A 166 18.84 -19.25 -9.51
CA GLU A 166 18.31 -20.43 -10.18
C GLU A 166 17.37 -20.10 -11.35
N GLU A 167 17.18 -21.08 -12.23
CA GLU A 167 16.19 -21.05 -13.29
C GLU A 167 15.34 -22.31 -13.22
N LYS A 168 14.01 -22.14 -13.22
CA LYS A 168 13.06 -23.23 -12.97
C LYS A 168 11.90 -23.18 -13.95
N THR A 169 11.66 -24.31 -14.63
CA THR A 169 10.52 -24.49 -15.51
C THR A 169 9.36 -25.14 -14.77
N LEU A 170 8.18 -24.54 -14.87
CA LEU A 170 6.96 -24.93 -14.20
C LEU A 170 5.86 -25.20 -15.23
N LYS A 171 5.09 -26.27 -15.02
CA LYS A 171 3.84 -26.49 -15.74
C LYS A 171 2.70 -25.98 -14.88
N VAL A 172 1.94 -25.01 -15.38
CA VAL A 172 0.84 -24.38 -14.66
C VAL A 172 -0.51 -24.77 -15.26
N GLY A 173 -1.53 -24.82 -14.40
CA GLY A 173 -2.89 -25.20 -14.77
C GLY A 173 -3.67 -24.10 -15.51
N PRO A 174 -4.92 -24.38 -15.90
CA PRO A 174 -5.77 -23.46 -16.67
C PRO A 174 -5.93 -22.08 -16.01
N ASN A 175 -6.17 -22.02 -14.70
CA ASN A 175 -6.41 -20.76 -13.99
C ASN A 175 -5.21 -19.81 -14.04
N VAL A 176 -4.00 -20.34 -13.92
CA VAL A 176 -2.76 -19.55 -13.99
C VAL A 176 -2.49 -19.15 -15.44
N ALA A 177 -2.66 -20.09 -16.38
CA ALA A 177 -2.48 -19.82 -17.80
C ALA A 177 -3.42 -18.73 -18.32
N GLN A 178 -4.67 -18.73 -17.86
CA GLN A 178 -5.65 -17.69 -18.17
C GLN A 178 -5.21 -16.33 -17.65
N GLN A 179 -4.80 -16.23 -16.38
CA GLN A 179 -4.31 -14.98 -15.79
C GLN A 179 -3.07 -14.45 -16.52
N LEU A 180 -2.13 -15.33 -16.92
CA LEU A 180 -0.94 -14.92 -17.69
C LEU A 180 -1.31 -14.27 -19.02
N VAL A 181 -2.29 -14.84 -19.74
CA VAL A 181 -2.78 -14.30 -21.01
C VAL A 181 -3.56 -12.99 -20.80
N GLU A 182 -4.45 -12.94 -19.81
CA GLU A 182 -5.23 -11.74 -19.49
C GLU A 182 -4.36 -10.55 -19.05
N MET A 183 -3.26 -10.82 -18.35
CA MET A 183 -2.30 -9.80 -17.92
C MET A 183 -1.27 -9.43 -18.98
N GLY A 184 -1.29 -10.07 -20.16
CA GLY A 184 -0.30 -9.85 -21.21
C GLY A 184 1.12 -10.08 -20.70
N VAL A 185 1.36 -11.24 -20.06
CA VAL A 185 2.69 -11.62 -19.59
C VAL A 185 3.52 -12.12 -20.77
N GLU A 186 4.71 -11.55 -20.93
CA GLU A 186 5.65 -11.85 -21.99
C GLU A 186 7.04 -12.19 -21.44
N GLU A 187 7.93 -12.67 -22.31
CA GLU A 187 9.32 -12.89 -21.93
C GLU A 187 10.00 -11.57 -21.53
N GLY A 188 10.71 -11.60 -20.39
CA GLY A 188 11.31 -10.42 -19.77
C GLY A 188 10.42 -9.74 -18.74
N ASP A 189 9.17 -10.17 -18.54
CA ASP A 189 8.37 -9.71 -17.40
C ASP A 189 8.82 -10.38 -16.10
N VAL A 190 8.77 -9.63 -15.00
CA VAL A 190 8.93 -10.17 -13.65
C VAL A 190 7.56 -10.40 -13.05
N ILE A 191 7.28 -11.65 -12.69
CA ILE A 191 5.99 -12.06 -12.15
C ILE A 191 6.15 -12.76 -10.81
N MET A 192 5.05 -12.80 -10.07
CA MET A 192 4.90 -13.58 -8.85
C MET A 192 3.64 -14.45 -8.95
N ILE A 193 3.78 -15.73 -8.63
CA ILE A 193 2.69 -16.70 -8.61
C ILE A 193 2.59 -17.26 -7.19
N ASP A 194 1.45 -17.08 -6.55
CA ASP A 194 1.15 -17.69 -5.26
C ASP A 194 0.99 -19.21 -5.42
N ALA A 195 1.77 -19.99 -4.66
CA ALA A 195 1.84 -21.44 -4.84
C ALA A 195 0.57 -22.19 -4.41
N GLU A 196 -0.26 -21.59 -3.56
CA GLU A 196 -1.49 -22.20 -3.04
C GLU A 196 -2.71 -21.77 -3.84
N SER A 197 -2.86 -20.46 -4.07
CA SER A 197 -4.02 -19.90 -4.75
C SER A 197 -3.89 -19.88 -6.28
N GLY A 198 -2.66 -19.96 -6.81
CA GLY A 198 -2.40 -19.78 -8.23
C GLY A 198 -2.68 -18.36 -8.73
N ARG A 199 -2.74 -17.37 -7.82
CA ARG A 199 -2.89 -15.96 -8.18
C ARG A 199 -1.59 -15.45 -8.79
N VAL A 200 -1.69 -14.84 -9.97
CA VAL A 200 -0.56 -14.22 -10.67
C VAL A 200 -0.53 -12.72 -10.40
N SER A 201 0.66 -12.14 -10.30
CA SER A 201 0.87 -10.69 -10.20
C SER A 201 2.06 -10.28 -11.07
N LYS A 202 1.83 -9.41 -12.05
CA LYS A 202 2.88 -8.80 -12.87
C LYS A 202 3.52 -7.64 -12.09
N ILE A 203 4.77 -7.79 -11.69
CA ILE A 203 5.50 -6.82 -10.87
C ILE A 203 6.04 -5.68 -11.75
N GLY A 204 6.54 -6.02 -12.93
CA GLY A 204 7.12 -5.08 -13.90
C GLY A 204 7.91 -5.80 -14.98
N ARG A 205 8.71 -5.05 -15.73
CA ARG A 205 9.62 -5.57 -16.77
C ARG A 205 11.06 -5.59 -16.26
N ALA A 206 11.80 -6.67 -16.51
CA ALA A 206 13.17 -6.82 -16.05
C ALA A 206 14.12 -5.80 -16.70
N GLU A 207 15.00 -5.20 -15.90
CA GLU A 207 16.07 -4.33 -16.38
C GLU A 207 17.01 -5.07 -17.35
N GLY A 208 17.34 -4.44 -18.49
CA GLY A 208 18.34 -4.94 -19.45
C GLY A 208 17.79 -5.65 -20.70
N ARG A 209 16.49 -6.01 -20.75
CA ARG A 209 15.81 -6.43 -21.99
C ARG A 209 15.04 -5.25 -22.59
N GLY A 210 15.78 -4.27 -23.10
CA GLY A 210 15.24 -3.10 -23.80
C GLY A 210 14.79 -3.45 -25.22
N GLY A 211 13.58 -3.95 -25.36
CA GLY A 211 12.82 -3.72 -26.59
C GLY A 211 12.43 -2.24 -26.67
N TYR A 212 12.36 -1.69 -27.89
CA TYR A 212 11.89 -0.33 -28.16
C TYR A 212 10.38 -0.23 -27.90
N ASP A 213 9.95 -0.46 -26.66
CA ASP A 213 8.56 -0.22 -26.25
C ASP A 213 8.42 1.22 -25.78
N VAL A 214 7.51 1.93 -26.43
CA VAL A 214 7.16 3.33 -26.14
C VAL A 214 6.35 3.44 -24.84
N ASP A 215 5.95 2.31 -24.27
CA ASP A 215 5.15 2.23 -23.06
C ASP A 215 5.99 2.44 -21.79
N ALA A 216 5.49 3.29 -20.90
CA ALA A 216 6.04 3.53 -19.56
C ALA A 216 5.79 2.32 -18.64
N VAL A 217 6.38 1.18 -18.95
CA VAL A 217 6.28 -0.03 -18.15
C VAL A 217 7.24 0.10 -16.97
N ARG A 218 6.74 -0.13 -15.76
CA ARG A 218 7.54 -0.14 -14.53
C ARG A 218 8.69 -1.12 -14.67
N THR A 219 9.91 -0.62 -14.79
CA THR A 219 11.12 -1.45 -14.81
C THR A 219 11.44 -1.90 -13.39
N VAL A 220 11.82 -3.16 -13.25
CA VAL A 220 12.16 -3.77 -11.97
C VAL A 220 13.42 -4.61 -12.14
N SER A 221 14.26 -4.65 -11.10
CA SER A 221 15.43 -5.50 -11.08
C SER A 221 15.01 -6.97 -11.06
N ARG A 222 15.87 -7.85 -11.58
CA ARG A 222 15.67 -9.30 -11.46
C ARG A 222 15.58 -9.69 -9.97
N PRO A 223 14.61 -10.55 -9.58
CA PRO A 223 14.49 -10.98 -8.18
C PRO A 223 15.70 -11.78 -7.71
N THR A 224 16.07 -11.60 -6.44
CA THR A 224 17.15 -12.34 -5.79
C THR A 224 16.64 -13.59 -5.07
N GLY A 225 17.53 -14.57 -4.88
CA GLY A 225 17.27 -15.82 -4.15
C GLY A 225 16.65 -16.93 -5.03
N PRO A 226 16.14 -18.00 -4.42
CA PRO A 226 15.48 -19.07 -5.15
C PRO A 226 14.15 -18.58 -5.77
N VAL A 227 13.75 -19.21 -6.89
CA VAL A 227 12.48 -18.96 -7.58
C VAL A 227 11.32 -19.28 -6.66
N LEU A 228 11.38 -20.37 -5.89
CA LEU A 228 10.38 -20.70 -4.87
C LEU A 228 10.85 -20.23 -3.49
N LYS A 229 10.14 -19.27 -2.90
CA LYS A 229 10.47 -18.71 -1.58
C LYS A 229 9.24 -18.36 -0.77
N GLU A 230 9.43 -18.20 0.54
CA GLU A 230 8.40 -17.68 1.43
C GLU A 230 8.47 -16.15 1.45
N ARG A 231 7.31 -15.50 1.33
CA ARG A 231 7.17 -14.06 1.35
C ARG A 231 6.16 -13.67 2.41
N GLU A 232 6.56 -12.80 3.33
CA GLU A 232 5.67 -12.18 4.31
C GLU A 232 4.91 -11.03 3.64
N PHE A 233 3.59 -11.11 3.68
CA PHE A 233 2.68 -10.04 3.29
C PHE A 233 2.08 -9.43 4.54
N VAL A 234 2.19 -8.11 4.65
CA VAL A 234 1.60 -7.33 5.74
C VAL A 234 0.46 -6.51 5.15
N TYR A 235 -0.76 -6.75 5.64
CA TYR A 235 -1.96 -6.03 5.25
C TYR A 235 -2.50 -5.27 6.46
N THR A 236 -2.79 -3.99 6.30
CA THR A 236 -3.52 -3.21 7.30
C THR A 236 -4.93 -2.97 6.78
N MET A 237 -5.94 -3.44 7.51
CA MET A 237 -7.35 -3.28 7.19
C MET A 237 -8.05 -2.35 8.20
N THR A 238 -9.09 -1.64 7.76
CA THR A 238 -9.91 -0.70 8.54
C THR A 238 -11.39 -0.92 8.31
#